data_AF-A0A3M8SQZ9-F1
#
_entry.id   AF-A0A3M8SQZ9-F1
#
_cell.length_a   1.000
_cell.length_b   1.000
_cell.length_c   1.000
_cell.angle_alpha   90.00
_cell.angle_beta   90.00
_cell.angle_gamma   90.00
#
_symmetry.space_group_name_H-M   'P 1'
#
loop_
_entity.id
_entity.type
_entity.pdbx_description
1 polymer ?
#
loop_
_entity_poly.entity_id
_entity_poly.type
_entity_poly.pdbx_seq_one_letter_code
_entity_poly.pdbx_strand_id
1 'polypeptide(L)'
;MKPLSLLALVLVSVATATTTRAAGPTPWSEITTNRAAASKPDEVDVRVVAIDGDMTFRQRMSYKLTPGWHMLHIATTRRDRRGDATQQPLMLMAKPCVQYDLVASHENALGNRRWQVTVKSESPIASCVPPASEPDAGNTQEITP
;
A
#
# COMPACT_ATOMS: atom_id res chain seq x y z
N MET A 1 -0.66 16.89 79.75
CA MET A 1 -1.60 17.52 78.80
C MET A 1 -0.81 18.00 77.58
N LYS A 2 -1.01 17.37 76.42
CA LYS A 2 -0.56 17.81 75.08
C LYS A 2 -1.51 17.17 74.05
N PRO A 3 -2.25 17.93 73.23
CA PRO A 3 -3.07 17.37 72.16
C PRO A 3 -2.21 17.21 70.91
N LEU A 4 -2.12 15.99 70.37
CA LEU A 4 -1.52 15.76 69.05
C LEU A 4 -2.63 15.66 68.00
N SER A 5 -2.51 16.54 67.00
CA SER A 5 -3.40 16.76 65.87
C SER A 5 -3.80 15.51 65.11
N LEU A 6 -5.10 15.43 64.81
CA LEU A 6 -5.71 14.63 63.76
C LEU A 6 -5.25 15.14 62.38
N LEU A 7 -4.50 14.31 61.65
CA LEU A 7 -4.26 14.49 60.21
C LEU A 7 -5.22 13.56 59.45
N ALA A 8 -6.31 14.14 58.95
CA ALA A 8 -7.23 13.47 58.05
C ALA A 8 -6.61 13.40 56.64
N LEU A 9 -6.22 12.20 56.22
CA LEU A 9 -5.73 11.93 54.88
C LEU A 9 -6.94 11.71 53.95
N VAL A 10 -7.25 12.70 53.11
CA VAL A 10 -8.28 12.56 52.06
C VAL A 10 -7.65 11.86 50.86
N LEU A 11 -7.94 10.57 50.70
CA LEU A 11 -7.57 9.78 49.52
C LEU A 11 -8.52 10.09 48.36
N VAL A 12 -8.12 11.02 47.49
CA VAL A 12 -8.82 11.28 46.21
C VAL A 12 -8.44 10.17 45.23
N SER A 13 -9.36 9.24 45.00
CA SER A 13 -9.20 8.15 44.03
C SER A 13 -9.57 8.66 42.64
N VAL A 14 -8.59 9.05 41.83
CA VAL A 14 -8.80 9.44 40.43
C VAL A 14 -9.04 8.18 39.61
N ALA A 15 -10.30 7.92 39.24
CA ALA A 15 -10.67 6.85 38.33
C ALA A 15 -10.29 7.25 36.89
N THR A 16 -9.12 6.85 36.42
CA THR A 16 -8.73 6.98 35.01
C THR A 16 -9.49 5.97 34.17
N ALA A 17 -10.56 6.42 33.50
CA ALA A 17 -11.25 5.65 32.48
C ALA A 17 -10.35 5.52 31.23
N THR A 18 -9.65 4.40 31.10
CA THR A 18 -8.91 4.05 29.89
C THR A 18 -9.88 3.59 28.82
N THR A 19 -10.22 4.46 27.87
CA THR A 19 -10.94 4.08 26.65
C THR A 19 -9.98 3.31 25.75
N THR A 20 -10.11 1.99 25.71
CA THR A 20 -9.44 1.16 24.69
C THR A 20 -10.09 1.44 23.35
N ARG A 21 -9.49 2.34 22.56
CA ARG A 21 -9.86 2.54 21.16
C ARG A 21 -9.50 1.25 20.42
N ALA A 22 -10.50 0.45 20.05
CA ALA A 22 -10.29 -0.72 19.21
C ALA A 22 -9.59 -0.27 17.92
N ALA A 23 -8.33 -0.70 17.74
CA ALA A 23 -7.61 -0.47 16.51
C ALA A 23 -8.34 -1.22 15.40
N GLY A 24 -8.96 -0.49 14.48
CA GLY A 24 -9.52 -1.08 13.27
C GLY A 24 -8.45 -1.78 12.44
N PRO A 25 -8.84 -2.54 11.40
CA PRO A 25 -7.89 -3.20 10.52
C PRO A 25 -6.90 -2.17 9.94
N THR A 26 -5.60 -2.49 10.01
CA THR A 26 -4.54 -1.65 9.47
C THR A 26 -4.77 -1.43 7.97
N PRO A 27 -4.71 -0.19 7.46
CA PRO A 27 -4.90 0.09 6.04
C PRO A 27 -3.85 -0.65 5.22
N TRP A 28 -4.26 -1.14 4.05
CA TRP A 28 -3.38 -1.85 3.12
C TRP A 28 -3.57 -1.32 1.71
N SER A 29 -2.60 -1.62 0.84
CA SER A 29 -2.73 -1.49 -0.60
C SER A 29 -2.83 -2.88 -1.24
N GLU A 30 -3.41 -2.97 -2.42
CA GLU A 30 -3.52 -4.23 -3.14
C GLU A 30 -2.99 -4.08 -4.57
N ILE A 31 -2.25 -5.06 -5.04
CA ILE A 31 -1.78 -5.14 -6.43
C ILE A 31 -2.49 -6.29 -7.10
N THR A 32 -3.04 -6.07 -8.30
CA THR A 32 -3.57 -7.15 -9.15
C THR A 32 -2.87 -7.20 -10.51
N THR A 33 -2.74 -8.38 -11.11
CA THR A 33 -1.88 -8.56 -12.30
C THR A 33 -2.51 -9.26 -13.51
N ASN A 34 -3.80 -9.59 -13.44
CA ASN A 34 -4.57 -10.31 -14.47
C ASN A 34 -5.68 -9.45 -15.08
N ARG A 35 -5.32 -8.24 -15.50
CA ARG A 35 -6.27 -7.19 -15.91
C ARG A 35 -5.99 -6.63 -17.30
N ALA A 36 -5.20 -7.30 -18.14
CA ALA A 36 -5.00 -6.88 -19.52
C ALA A 36 -6.34 -6.84 -20.28
N ALA A 37 -6.57 -5.79 -21.07
CA ALA A 37 -7.78 -5.69 -21.86
C ALA A 37 -7.65 -6.49 -23.16
N ALA A 38 -8.61 -7.36 -23.46
CA ALA A 38 -8.63 -8.11 -24.72
C ALA A 38 -8.68 -7.20 -25.97
N SER A 39 -9.19 -5.97 -25.83
CA SER A 39 -9.24 -4.96 -26.90
C SER A 39 -7.91 -4.24 -27.15
N LYS A 40 -6.89 -4.46 -26.31
CA LYS A 40 -5.58 -3.80 -26.39
C LYS A 40 -4.46 -4.84 -26.50
N PRO A 41 -4.05 -5.24 -27.72
CA PRO A 41 -3.12 -6.35 -27.94
C PRO A 41 -1.67 -6.05 -27.49
N ASP A 42 -1.37 -4.80 -27.19
CA ASP A 42 -0.13 -4.30 -26.61
C ASP A 42 -0.13 -4.34 -25.07
N GLU A 43 -1.30 -4.48 -24.42
CA GLU A 43 -1.42 -4.74 -22.99
C GLU A 43 -1.38 -6.26 -22.72
N VAL A 44 -0.48 -6.68 -21.84
CA VAL A 44 -0.30 -8.08 -21.47
C VAL A 44 -0.31 -8.24 -19.97
N ASP A 45 -0.86 -9.36 -19.48
CA ASP A 45 -0.82 -9.71 -18.07
C ASP A 45 0.60 -9.86 -17.56
N VAL A 46 0.78 -9.59 -16.28
CA VAL A 46 2.06 -9.67 -15.59
C VAL A 46 1.99 -10.63 -14.41
N ARG A 47 3.16 -10.94 -13.86
CA ARG A 47 3.32 -11.71 -12.63
C ARG A 47 4.31 -11.00 -11.73
N VAL A 48 4.00 -10.94 -10.44
CA VAL A 48 4.96 -10.50 -9.44
C VAL A 48 5.92 -11.65 -9.14
N VAL A 49 7.22 -11.38 -9.31
CA VAL A 49 8.32 -12.33 -9.08
C VAL A 49 8.98 -12.09 -7.74
N ALA A 50 9.15 -10.82 -7.36
CA ALA A 50 9.68 -10.43 -6.07
C ALA A 50 8.99 -9.15 -5.56
N ILE A 51 8.94 -9.01 -4.23
CA ILE A 51 8.46 -7.83 -3.52
C ILE A 51 9.54 -7.50 -2.49
N ASP A 52 10.14 -6.31 -2.58
CA ASP A 52 11.22 -5.84 -1.71
C ASP A 52 12.38 -6.84 -1.60
N GLY A 53 12.68 -7.53 -2.70
CA GLY A 53 13.72 -8.55 -2.78
C GLY A 53 13.31 -9.94 -2.27
N ASP A 54 12.15 -10.09 -1.63
CA ASP A 54 11.62 -11.39 -1.23
C ASP A 54 10.95 -12.10 -2.43
N MET A 55 11.25 -13.38 -2.59
CA MET A 55 10.69 -14.28 -3.61
C MET A 55 9.96 -15.48 -2.98
N THR A 56 9.87 -15.55 -1.66
CA THR A 56 9.38 -16.71 -0.89
C THR A 56 7.86 -16.74 -0.71
N PHE A 57 7.12 -16.11 -1.63
CA PHE A 57 5.66 -16.11 -1.63
C PHE A 57 5.08 -17.01 -2.72
N ARG A 58 3.84 -17.48 -2.50
CA ARG A 58 3.11 -18.21 -3.54
C ARG A 58 2.69 -17.24 -4.64
N GLN A 59 2.91 -17.63 -5.90
CA GLN A 59 2.40 -16.86 -7.03
C GLN A 59 0.87 -16.78 -6.97
N ARG A 60 0.36 -15.55 -6.99
CA ARG A 60 -1.06 -15.18 -6.96
C ARG A 60 -1.33 -14.10 -8.00
N MET A 61 -2.61 -13.82 -8.22
CA MET A 61 -3.07 -12.70 -9.05
C MET A 61 -3.30 -11.42 -8.25
N SER A 62 -3.28 -11.51 -6.90
CA SER A 62 -3.41 -10.38 -5.99
C SER A 62 -2.44 -10.49 -4.81
N TYR A 63 -1.88 -9.35 -4.41
CA TYR A 63 -0.94 -9.20 -3.30
C TYR A 63 -1.33 -7.99 -2.44
N LYS A 64 -1.40 -8.19 -1.13
CA LYS A 64 -1.58 -7.08 -0.17
C LYS A 64 -0.22 -6.55 0.25
N LEU A 65 -0.08 -5.23 0.22
CA LEU A 65 1.10 -4.51 0.66
C LEU A 65 0.74 -3.57 1.80
N THR A 66 1.72 -3.30 2.67
CA THR A 66 1.64 -2.16 3.57
C THR A 66 1.68 -0.86 2.76
N PRO A 67 1.11 0.25 3.27
CA PRO A 67 1.33 1.54 2.64
C PRO A 67 2.80 1.96 2.70
N GLY A 68 3.33 2.55 1.62
CA GLY A 68 4.73 2.98 1.53
C GLY A 68 5.40 2.67 0.19
N TRP A 69 6.72 2.91 0.11
CA TRP A 69 7.51 2.57 -1.07
C TRP A 69 7.83 1.07 -1.10
N HIS A 70 7.56 0.44 -2.24
CA HIS A 70 7.86 -0.95 -2.50
C HIS A 70 8.60 -1.11 -3.84
N MET A 71 9.60 -1.98 -3.86
CA MET A 71 10.28 -2.39 -5.09
C MET A 71 9.70 -3.74 -5.55
N LEU A 72 9.09 -3.76 -6.72
CA LEU A 72 8.49 -4.95 -7.31
C LEU A 72 9.35 -5.44 -8.46
N HIS A 73 9.57 -6.75 -8.56
CA HIS A 73 10.10 -7.36 -9.78
C HIS A 73 8.96 -8.02 -10.52
N ILE A 74 8.70 -7.54 -11.73
CA ILE A 74 7.52 -7.93 -12.52
C ILE A 74 7.98 -8.67 -13.77
N ALA A 75 7.41 -9.84 -14.02
CA ALA A 75 7.57 -10.57 -15.27
C ALA A 75 6.36 -10.36 -16.18
N THR A 76 6.59 -10.14 -17.47
CA THR A 76 5.51 -10.24 -18.45
C THR A 76 5.13 -11.71 -18.68
N THR A 77 3.85 -12.00 -18.92
CA THR A 77 3.41 -13.34 -19.30
C THR A 77 3.68 -13.67 -20.77
N ARG A 78 3.99 -12.65 -21.60
CA ARG A 78 4.45 -12.86 -22.98
C ARG A 78 5.83 -13.51 -22.95
N ARG A 79 6.00 -14.57 -23.73
CA ARG A 79 7.27 -15.27 -23.90
C ARG A 79 7.89 -14.88 -25.23
N ASP A 80 9.22 -14.88 -25.28
CA ASP A 80 9.94 -14.66 -26.53
C ASP A 80 9.98 -15.96 -27.37
N ARG A 81 10.66 -15.93 -28.53
CA ARG A 81 10.77 -17.10 -29.41
C ARG A 81 11.46 -18.30 -28.77
N ARG A 82 12.19 -18.11 -27.66
CA ARG A 82 12.87 -19.17 -26.90
C ARG A 82 12.03 -19.66 -25.72
N GLY A 83 10.88 -19.03 -25.47
CA GLY A 83 10.01 -19.36 -24.35
C GLY A 83 10.34 -18.60 -23.07
N ASP A 84 11.28 -17.65 -23.12
CA ASP A 84 11.74 -16.90 -21.96
C ASP A 84 10.81 -15.71 -21.67
N ALA A 85 10.55 -15.48 -20.38
CA ALA A 85 9.86 -14.28 -19.91
C ALA A 85 10.90 -13.26 -19.44
N THR A 86 10.75 -12.01 -19.86
CA THR A 86 11.59 -10.90 -19.40
C THR A 86 11.00 -10.27 -18.14
N GLN A 87 11.85 -9.67 -17.32
CA GLN A 87 11.46 -9.05 -16.05
C GLN A 87 11.91 -7.59 -15.99
N GLN A 88 11.17 -6.77 -15.26
CA GLN A 88 11.49 -5.38 -15.01
C GLN A 88 11.18 -4.96 -13.57
N PRO A 89 12.01 -4.09 -12.97
CA PRO A 89 11.70 -3.50 -11.69
C PRO A 89 10.62 -2.41 -11.82
N LEU A 90 9.77 -2.29 -10.81
CA LEU A 90 8.80 -1.20 -10.64
C LEU A 90 8.91 -0.68 -9.20
N MET A 91 9.25 0.60 -9.06
CA MET A 91 9.11 1.31 -7.79
C MET A 91 7.68 1.82 -7.66
N LEU A 92 6.96 1.39 -6.62
CA LEU A 92 5.57 1.77 -6.38
C LEU A 92 5.44 2.45 -5.02
N MET A 93 4.85 3.64 -4.99
CA MET A 93 4.32 4.23 -3.77
C MET A 93 2.91 3.69 -3.53
N ALA A 94 2.80 2.67 -2.68
CA ALA A 94 1.53 2.05 -2.31
C ALA A 94 0.75 2.96 -1.36
N LYS A 95 -0.30 3.60 -1.87
CA LYS A 95 -1.21 4.43 -1.07
C LYS A 95 -2.11 3.55 -0.19
N PRO A 96 -2.47 3.98 1.02
CA PRO A 96 -3.42 3.26 1.85
C PRO A 96 -4.78 3.15 1.15
N CYS A 97 -5.39 1.98 1.21
CA CYS A 97 -6.72 1.66 0.68
C CYS A 97 -6.87 1.83 -0.84
N VAL A 98 -5.77 1.69 -1.59
CA VAL A 98 -5.77 1.73 -3.06
C VAL A 98 -5.38 0.37 -3.62
N GLN A 99 -6.17 -0.10 -4.59
CA GLN A 99 -5.87 -1.21 -5.46
C GLN A 99 -5.25 -0.69 -6.77
N TYR A 100 -4.13 -1.29 -7.16
CA TYR A 100 -3.38 -1.02 -8.38
C TYR A 100 -3.51 -2.21 -9.33
N ASP A 101 -4.00 -1.98 -10.54
CA ASP A 101 -4.01 -2.99 -11.58
C ASP A 101 -2.78 -2.81 -12.47
N LEU A 102 -1.88 -3.79 -12.47
CA LEU A 102 -0.63 -3.75 -13.23
C LEU A 102 -0.74 -4.54 -14.53
N VAL A 103 -0.15 -3.98 -15.59
CA VAL A 103 -0.01 -4.63 -16.90
C VAL A 103 1.37 -4.36 -17.47
N ALA A 104 1.78 -5.18 -18.44
CA ALA A 104 2.92 -4.90 -19.30
C ALA A 104 2.40 -4.20 -20.55
N SER A 105 2.89 -3.00 -20.83
CA SER A 105 2.64 -2.29 -22.08
C SER A 105 3.83 -2.51 -23.02
N HIS A 106 3.60 -3.21 -24.12
CA HIS A 106 4.62 -3.50 -25.14
C HIS A 106 4.60 -2.45 -26.25
N GLU A 107 5.76 -2.10 -26.83
CA GLU A 107 5.82 -1.19 -27.97
C GLU A 107 5.04 -1.71 -29.19
N ASN A 108 4.91 -3.04 -29.32
CA ASN A 108 4.11 -3.69 -30.35
C ASN A 108 3.57 -5.05 -29.88
N ALA A 109 2.56 -5.55 -30.59
CA ALA A 109 1.90 -6.82 -30.24
C ALA A 109 2.78 -8.07 -30.45
N LEU A 110 3.88 -7.98 -31.21
CA LEU A 110 4.69 -9.14 -31.64
C LEU A 110 6.03 -9.28 -30.91
N GLY A 111 6.48 -8.23 -30.21
CA GLY A 111 7.75 -8.16 -29.50
C GLY A 111 7.60 -8.53 -28.03
N ASN A 112 8.71 -9.00 -27.43
CA ASN A 112 8.80 -9.32 -26.00
C ASN A 112 10.01 -8.68 -25.28
N ARG A 113 10.74 -7.81 -25.98
CA ARG A 113 11.97 -7.18 -25.43
C ARG A 113 11.78 -5.73 -25.02
N ARG A 114 10.78 -5.06 -25.60
CA ARG A 114 10.53 -3.64 -25.38
C ARG A 114 9.13 -3.47 -24.85
N TRP A 115 9.06 -3.39 -23.53
CA TRP A 115 7.84 -3.17 -22.79
C TRP A 115 8.17 -2.45 -21.50
N GLN A 116 7.14 -1.97 -20.83
CA GLN A 116 7.24 -1.36 -19.50
C GLN A 116 6.09 -1.83 -18.62
N VAL A 117 6.33 -1.89 -17.31
CA VAL A 117 5.23 -2.08 -16.35
C VAL A 117 4.45 -0.77 -16.25
N THR A 118 3.14 -0.84 -16.39
CA THR A 118 2.25 0.31 -16.30
C THR A 118 1.16 0.04 -15.26
N VAL A 119 0.87 1.05 -14.42
CA VAL A 119 -0.34 1.07 -13.60
C VAL A 119 -1.50 1.43 -14.53
N LYS A 120 -2.35 0.44 -14.82
CA LYS A 120 -3.51 0.61 -15.69
C LYS A 120 -4.62 1.41 -15.01
N SER A 121 -4.87 1.12 -13.75
CA SER A 121 -5.89 1.77 -12.95
C SER A 121 -5.53 1.76 -11.47
N GLU A 122 -5.94 2.83 -10.79
CA GLU A 122 -6.02 2.92 -9.34
C GLU A 122 -7.50 2.94 -8.96
N SER A 123 -7.89 2.16 -7.95
CA SER A 123 -9.26 2.14 -7.45
C SER A 123 -9.31 1.99 -5.93
N PRO A 124 -10.31 2.57 -5.25
CA PRO A 124 -10.44 2.43 -3.81
C PRO A 124 -10.85 1.00 -3.43
N ILE A 125 -10.27 0.48 -2.35
CA ILE A 125 -10.66 -0.80 -1.77
C ILE A 125 -11.87 -0.56 -0.85
N ALA A 126 -13.05 -1.00 -1.27
CA ALA A 126 -14.31 -0.69 -0.59
C ALA A 126 -14.37 -1.08 0.89
N SER A 127 -13.63 -2.12 1.31
CA SER A 127 -13.58 -2.60 2.69
C SER A 127 -12.45 -1.99 3.53
N CYS A 128 -11.66 -1.08 2.97
CA CYS A 128 -10.52 -0.46 3.63
C CYS A 128 -10.86 0.98 4.06
N VAL A 129 -10.48 1.34 5.29
CA VAL A 129 -10.63 2.70 5.81
C VAL A 129 -9.25 3.36 5.86
N PRO A 130 -9.03 4.46 5.12
CA PRO A 130 -7.73 5.13 5.14
C PRO A 130 -7.47 5.73 6.53
N PRO A 131 -6.19 5.90 6.91
CA PRO A 131 -5.87 6.60 8.15
C PRO A 131 -6.44 8.01 8.08
N ALA A 132 -6.93 8.53 9.21
CA ALA A 132 -7.35 9.92 9.28
C ALA A 132 -6.15 10.77 8.83
N SER A 133 -6.34 11.56 7.77
CA SER A 133 -5.34 12.56 7.38
C SER A 133 -5.15 13.47 8.56
N GLU A 134 -3.93 13.52 9.10
CA GLU A 134 -3.58 14.50 10.12
C GLU A 134 -3.93 15.89 9.54
N PRO A 135 -4.70 16.73 10.26
CA PRO A 135 -5.06 18.05 9.75
C PRO A 135 -3.77 18.77 9.41
N ASP A 136 -3.64 19.16 8.13
CA ASP A 136 -2.54 19.96 7.61
C ASP A 136 -2.39 21.15 8.56
N ALA A 137 -1.35 21.12 9.40
CA ALA A 137 -1.12 22.15 10.40
C ALA A 137 -0.85 23.43 9.63
N GLY A 138 -1.89 24.26 9.53
CA GLY A 138 -1.97 25.40 8.64
C GLY A 138 -0.67 26.18 8.61
N ASN A 139 -0.19 26.39 7.38
CA ASN A 139 0.78 27.41 7.04
C ASN A 139 0.15 28.80 7.31
N THR A 140 0.04 29.18 8.59
CA THR A 140 -0.20 30.56 8.99
C THR A 140 1.15 31.27 8.90
N GLN A 141 1.53 31.70 7.70
CA GLN A 141 2.51 32.77 7.57
C GLN A 141 1.83 34.05 8.05
N GLU A 142 2.11 34.39 9.31
CA GLU A 142 1.82 35.70 9.88
C GLU A 142 2.67 36.74 9.11
N ILE A 143 2.02 37.45 8.19
CA ILE A 143 2.60 38.62 7.53
C ILE A 143 2.45 39.79 8.51
N THR A 144 3.51 40.05 9.29
CA THR A 144 3.60 41.23 10.16
C THR A 144 3.90 42.48 9.29
N PRO A 145 3.22 43.63 9.54
CA PRO A 145 3.21 44.81 8.66
C PRO A 145 4.53 45.57 8.53
#